data_AF-A0A8S3A4Q6-F1
#
_entry.id   AF-A0A8S3A4Q6-F1
#
_cell.length_a   1.000
_cell.length_b   1.000
_cell.length_c   1.000
_cell.angle_alpha   90.00
_cell.angle_beta   90.00
_cell.angle_gamma   90.00
#
_symmetry.space_group_name_H-M   'P 1'
#
loop_
_entity.id
_entity.type
_entity.pdbx_description
1 polymer ?
#
loop_
_entity_poly.entity_id
_entity_poly.type
_entity_poly.pdbx_seq_one_letter_code
_entity_poly.pdbx_strand_id
1 'polypeptide(L)'
;MLRVTVMLNTMAAVKNGKYILEDGKTIISFKSDKKQRQKIKTILYNHQSKLIDSNQEITIQIPFKSRNIHVNNEDCLISYAKLISNGLKPVLLNMVNSIMPGGGYRKGDGAQE
;
A
#
# COMPACT_ATOMS: atom_id res chain seq x y z
N MET A 1 -18.36 0.14 -14.83
CA MET A 1 -18.26 1.62 -15.00
C MET A 1 -17.72 2.31 -13.75
N LEU A 2 -18.34 2.12 -12.56
CA LEU A 2 -17.95 2.80 -11.31
C LEU A 2 -16.44 2.69 -10.98
N ARG A 3 -15.85 1.49 -11.06
CA ARG A 3 -14.43 1.27 -10.77
C ARG A 3 -13.48 2.08 -11.65
N VAL A 4 -13.79 2.20 -12.95
CA VAL A 4 -13.01 3.00 -13.89
C VAL A 4 -13.12 4.49 -13.56
N THR A 5 -14.30 4.97 -13.20
CA THR A 5 -14.51 6.37 -12.76
C THR A 5 -13.73 6.69 -11.49
N VAL A 6 -13.81 5.82 -10.48
CA VAL A 6 -13.05 5.97 -9.23
C VAL A 6 -11.56 6.05 -9.53
N MET A 7 -11.04 5.17 -10.39
CA MET A 7 -9.65 5.22 -10.82
C MET A 7 -9.27 6.55 -11.49
N LEU A 8 -10.05 7.01 -12.46
CA LEU A 8 -9.78 8.27 -13.17
C LEU A 8 -9.76 9.45 -12.19
N ASN A 9 -10.68 9.45 -11.22
CA ASN A 9 -10.71 10.43 -10.14
C ASN A 9 -9.46 10.33 -9.24
N THR A 10 -9.01 9.12 -8.90
CA THR A 10 -7.76 8.92 -8.14
C THR A 10 -6.55 9.45 -8.91
N MET A 11 -6.45 9.19 -10.21
CA MET A 11 -5.36 9.72 -11.04
C MET A 11 -5.38 11.26 -11.08
N ALA A 12 -6.57 11.85 -11.26
CA ALA A 12 -6.75 13.29 -11.22
C ALA A 12 -6.37 13.88 -9.86
N ALA A 13 -6.79 13.24 -8.76
CA ALA A 13 -6.43 13.64 -7.41
C ALA A 13 -4.91 13.62 -7.20
N VAL A 14 -4.22 12.55 -7.60
CA VAL A 14 -2.76 12.42 -7.48
C VAL A 14 -2.03 13.50 -8.27
N LYS A 15 -2.44 13.75 -9.52
CA LYS A 15 -1.91 14.80 -10.39
C LYS A 15 -2.11 16.20 -9.79
N ASN A 16 -3.31 16.45 -9.27
CA ASN A 16 -3.66 17.72 -8.65
C ASN A 16 -3.06 17.87 -7.25
N GLY A 17 -2.72 16.77 -6.59
CA GLY A 17 -2.24 16.70 -5.22
C GLY A 17 -3.29 17.07 -4.18
N LYS A 18 -4.57 16.98 -4.55
CA LYS A 18 -5.72 17.24 -3.69
C LYS A 18 -6.95 16.52 -4.22
N TYR A 19 -7.91 16.26 -3.34
CA TYR A 19 -9.26 15.80 -3.69
C TYR A 19 -10.30 16.50 -2.81
N ILE A 20 -11.56 16.42 -3.21
CA ILE A 20 -12.70 17.02 -2.51
C ILE A 20 -13.54 15.87 -1.95
N LEU A 21 -14.00 15.97 -0.71
CA LEU A 21 -14.90 14.99 -0.11
C LEU A 21 -16.31 15.11 -0.68
N GLU A 22 -17.17 14.15 -0.34
CA GLU A 22 -18.56 14.09 -0.80
C GLU A 22 -19.38 15.32 -0.41
N ASP A 23 -18.99 16.03 0.65
CA ASP A 23 -19.62 17.28 1.09
C ASP A 23 -19.39 18.46 0.13
N GLY A 24 -18.55 18.29 -0.89
CA GLY A 24 -18.20 19.29 -1.89
C GLY A 24 -17.41 20.49 -1.35
N LYS A 25 -17.10 20.51 -0.05
CA LYS A 25 -16.50 21.67 0.65
C LYS A 25 -15.15 21.33 1.23
N THR A 26 -14.98 20.13 1.74
CA THR A 26 -13.74 19.70 2.38
C THR A 26 -12.72 19.31 1.32
N ILE A 27 -11.64 20.08 1.26
CA ILE A 27 -10.52 19.85 0.34
C ILE A 27 -9.37 19.21 1.13
N ILE A 28 -9.02 17.98 0.76
CA ILE A 28 -7.85 17.30 1.31
C ILE A 28 -6.67 17.55 0.37
N SER A 29 -5.68 18.32 0.83
CA SER A 29 -4.43 18.57 0.11
C SER A 29 -3.32 17.66 0.62
N PHE A 30 -2.64 16.98 -0.30
CA PHE A 30 -1.49 16.11 -0.04
C PHE A 30 -0.31 16.43 -0.98
N LYS A 31 -0.36 17.59 -1.65
CA LYS A 31 0.76 18.17 -2.43
C LYS A 31 1.70 18.99 -1.58
N SER A 32 1.19 19.61 -0.51
CA SER A 32 1.94 20.49 0.40
C SER A 32 3.01 19.73 1.18
N ASP A 33 2.89 18.42 1.29
CA ASP A 33 3.89 17.61 1.96
C ASP A 33 4.97 17.14 0.98
N LYS A 34 5.68 18.11 0.38
CA LYS A 34 6.91 17.87 -0.41
C LYS A 34 7.88 16.95 0.37
N LYS A 35 7.92 17.08 1.71
CA LYS A 35 8.68 16.21 2.60
C LYS A 35 8.15 14.77 2.61
N GLN A 36 6.84 14.52 2.65
CA GLN A 36 6.30 13.15 2.52
C GLN A 36 6.53 12.53 1.14
N ARG A 37 6.37 13.28 0.04
CA ARG A 37 6.67 12.75 -1.31
C ARG A 37 8.15 12.44 -1.51
N GLN A 38 9.06 13.26 -0.96
CA GLN A 38 10.50 13.01 -0.95
C GLN A 38 10.90 11.83 -0.05
N LYS A 39 10.06 11.44 0.91
CA LYS A 39 10.26 10.27 1.78
C LYS A 39 9.83 8.94 1.15
N ILE A 40 9.04 8.96 0.07
CA ILE A 40 8.67 7.72 -0.62
C ILE A 40 9.87 7.26 -1.43
N LYS A 41 10.67 6.40 -0.82
CA LYS A 41 11.81 5.74 -1.46
C LYS A 41 11.36 4.41 -2.04
N THR A 42 11.29 4.32 -3.36
CA THR A 42 11.10 3.03 -4.04
C THR A 42 12.45 2.34 -4.18
N ILE A 43 12.56 1.11 -3.68
CA ILE A 43 13.77 0.28 -3.79
C ILE A 43 13.40 -0.94 -4.64
N LEU A 44 14.18 -1.18 -5.70
CA LEU A 44 14.05 -2.38 -6.52
C LEU A 44 15.03 -3.44 -6.02
N TYR A 45 14.49 -4.57 -5.55
CA TYR A 45 15.28 -5.75 -5.26
C TYR A 45 15.25 -6.66 -6.49
N ASN A 46 16.42 -7.11 -6.95
CA ASN A 46 16.57 -8.05 -8.07
C ASN A 46 16.87 -9.47 -7.55
N HIS A 47 16.88 -10.46 -8.43
CA HIS A 47 17.19 -11.85 -8.09
C HIS A 47 18.64 -12.07 -7.59
N GLN A 48 19.53 -11.09 -7.79
CA GLN A 48 20.89 -11.06 -7.24
C GLN A 48 20.96 -10.40 -5.86
N SER A 49 19.87 -9.75 -5.43
CA SER A 49 19.74 -9.19 -4.09
C SER A 49 19.64 -10.39 -3.16
N LYS A 50 20.76 -10.70 -2.51
CA LYS A 50 20.90 -11.86 -1.64
C LYS A 50 19.86 -11.76 -0.52
N LEU A 51 18.77 -12.50 -0.65
CA LEU A 51 18.08 -13.01 0.54
C LEU A 51 19.10 -13.91 1.21
N ILE A 52 19.30 -13.75 2.52
CA ILE A 52 20.21 -14.61 3.29
C ILE A 52 19.78 -16.06 3.01
N ASP A 53 20.73 -16.86 2.53
CA ASP A 53 20.49 -18.22 2.09
C ASP A 53 19.93 -19.03 3.28
N SER A 54 18.82 -19.74 3.09
CA SER A 54 18.08 -20.41 4.17
C SER A 54 18.88 -21.52 4.87
N ASN A 55 20.04 -21.87 4.31
CA ASN A 55 20.95 -22.90 4.81
C ASN A 55 22.01 -22.35 5.79
N GLN A 56 22.07 -21.04 6.02
CA GLN A 56 22.76 -20.52 7.19
C GLN A 56 21.83 -20.67 8.39
N GLU A 57 22.27 -21.33 9.48
CA GLU A 57 21.60 -21.25 10.77
C GLU A 57 21.54 -19.78 11.17
N ILE A 58 20.46 -19.11 10.80
CA ILE A 58 20.27 -17.73 11.19
C ILE A 58 19.93 -17.80 12.68
N THR A 59 20.90 -17.52 13.53
CA THR A 59 20.69 -17.24 14.95
C THR A 59 19.96 -15.89 15.07
N ILE A 60 18.76 -15.79 14.48
CA ILE A 60 17.88 -14.65 14.68
C ILE A 60 17.45 -14.76 16.12
N GLN A 61 18.03 -13.95 17.00
CA GLN A 61 17.35 -13.65 18.25
C GLN A 61 15.98 -13.13 17.86
N ILE A 62 14.96 -13.95 18.07
CA ILE A 62 13.58 -13.59 17.77
C ILE A 62 13.29 -12.36 18.63
N PRO A 63 13.11 -11.16 18.03
CA PRO A 63 13.08 -9.92 18.80
C PRO A 63 11.77 -9.74 19.58
N PHE A 64 10.90 -10.75 19.58
CA PHE A 64 9.58 -10.73 20.16
C PHE A 64 9.30 -12.03 20.93
N LYS A 65 8.65 -11.89 22.09
CA LYS A 65 8.32 -13.01 22.98
C LYS A 65 7.21 -13.92 22.42
N SER A 66 6.36 -13.38 21.54
CA SER A 66 5.23 -14.10 20.95
C SER A 66 4.84 -13.48 19.61
N ARG A 67 4.18 -14.27 18.75
CA ARG A 67 3.62 -13.85 17.47
C ARG A 67 2.12 -14.12 17.48
N ASN A 68 1.34 -13.08 17.20
CA ASN A 68 -0.12 -13.20 17.05
C ASN A 68 -0.46 -13.26 15.56
N ILE A 69 -1.31 -14.22 15.19
CA ILE A 69 -1.76 -14.42 13.80
C ILE A 69 -3.28 -14.33 13.80
N HIS A 70 -3.81 -13.51 12.91
CA HIS A 70 -5.25 -13.31 12.73
C HIS A 70 -5.60 -13.55 11.27
N VAL A 71 -6.73 -14.21 11.02
CA VAL A 71 -7.31 -14.39 9.69
C VAL A 71 -8.66 -13.71 9.71
N ASN A 72 -8.76 -12.59 9.00
CA ASN A 72 -9.95 -11.75 8.97
C ASN A 72 -10.53 -11.75 7.55
N ASN A 73 -11.86 -11.81 7.44
CA ASN A 73 -12.55 -11.63 6.18
C ASN A 73 -12.86 -10.15 5.94
N GLU A 74 -11.83 -9.37 5.58
CA GLU A 74 -11.93 -7.92 5.36
C GLU A 74 -10.94 -7.42 4.30
N ASP A 75 -11.19 -6.23 3.74
CA ASP A 75 -10.27 -5.60 2.79
C ASP A 75 -8.95 -5.17 3.44
N CYS A 76 -7.87 -5.33 2.68
CA CYS A 76 -6.51 -5.08 3.17
C CYS A 76 -6.30 -3.64 3.68
N LEU A 77 -6.90 -2.63 3.04
CA LEU A 77 -6.80 -1.23 3.47
C LEU A 77 -7.64 -0.95 4.73
N ILE A 78 -8.70 -1.70 4.98
CA ILE A 78 -9.49 -1.62 6.22
C ILE A 78 -8.64 -2.17 7.39
N SER A 79 -8.01 -3.34 7.21
CA SER A 79 -7.08 -3.88 8.21
C SER A 79 -5.92 -2.92 8.46
N TYR A 80 -5.34 -2.36 7.40
CA TYR A 80 -4.23 -1.41 7.49
C TYR A 80 -4.61 -0.18 8.31
N ALA A 81 -5.78 0.42 8.03
CA ALA A 81 -6.28 1.58 8.77
C ALA A 81 -6.46 1.28 10.27
N LYS A 82 -7.00 0.10 10.62
CA LYS A 82 -7.13 -0.35 12.02
C LYS A 82 -5.78 -0.50 12.72
N LEU A 83 -4.78 -1.05 12.03
CA LEU A 83 -3.43 -1.20 12.59
C LEU A 83 -2.77 0.16 12.81
N ILE A 84 -2.93 1.10 11.88
CA ILE A 84 -2.47 2.49 12.02
C ILE A 84 -3.17 3.19 13.20
N SER A 85 -4.49 3.04 13.36
CA SER A 85 -5.21 3.64 14.49
C SER A 85 -4.77 3.08 15.84
N ASN A 86 -4.22 1.86 15.86
CA ASN A 86 -3.62 1.25 17.05
C ASN A 86 -2.15 1.69 17.27
N GLY A 87 -1.65 2.68 16.51
CA GLY A 87 -0.30 3.22 16.64
C GLY A 87 0.80 2.37 16.01
N LEU A 88 0.45 1.37 15.21
CA LEU A 88 1.42 0.49 14.55
C LEU A 88 1.91 1.08 13.23
N LYS A 89 3.02 0.54 12.70
CA LYS A 89 3.57 0.86 11.38
C LYS A 89 3.56 -0.39 10.48
N PRO A 90 2.38 -0.84 10.02
CA PRO A 90 2.23 -2.07 9.27
C PRO A 90 2.88 -2.00 7.87
N VAL A 91 3.33 -3.17 7.40
CA VAL A 91 3.74 -3.40 6.00
C VAL A 91 2.60 -4.13 5.30
N LEU A 92 2.25 -3.66 4.10
CA LEU A 92 1.23 -4.29 3.26
C LEU A 92 1.90 -5.03 2.11
N LEU A 93 1.52 -6.28 1.88
CA LEU A 93 1.88 -7.01 0.67
C LEU A 93 0.87 -6.64 -0.42
N ASN A 94 1.37 -6.16 -1.56
CA ASN A 94 0.55 -5.98 -2.76
C ASN A 94 0.59 -7.26 -3.62
N MET A 95 -0.57 -7.76 -4.04
CA MET A 95 -0.68 -8.90 -4.96
C MET A 95 -0.46 -8.45 -6.41
N VAL A 96 0.77 -8.00 -6.67
CA VAL A 96 1.16 -7.28 -7.88
C VAL A 96 1.14 -8.16 -9.14
N ASN A 97 0.68 -7.59 -10.25
CA ASN A 97 0.81 -8.15 -11.58
C ASN A 97 2.26 -8.03 -12.08
N SER A 98 2.80 -9.10 -12.67
CA SER A 98 4.19 -9.15 -13.13
C SER A 98 4.52 -8.28 -14.34
N ILE A 99 3.50 -7.74 -15.02
CA ILE A 99 3.63 -7.02 -16.30
C ILE A 99 3.11 -5.59 -16.19
N MET A 100 1.95 -5.38 -15.57
CA MET A 100 1.22 -4.12 -15.56
C MET A 100 1.12 -3.54 -14.15
N PRO A 101 1.76 -2.39 -13.85
CA PRO A 101 1.63 -1.76 -12.54
C PRO A 101 0.18 -1.35 -12.24
N GLY A 102 -0.34 -1.77 -11.07
CA GLY A 102 -1.75 -1.57 -10.72
C GLY A 102 -2.69 -2.57 -11.41
N GLY A 103 -2.14 -3.60 -12.07
CA GLY A 103 -2.89 -4.63 -12.75
C GLY A 103 -3.87 -4.09 -13.79
N GLY A 104 -5.09 -4.62 -13.75
CA GLY A 104 -6.17 -4.28 -14.67
C GLY A 104 -7.04 -3.11 -14.22
N TYR A 105 -6.59 -2.28 -13.27
CA TYR A 105 -7.36 -1.15 -12.72
C TYR A 105 -7.99 -0.26 -13.82
N ARG A 106 -7.30 -0.07 -14.95
CA ARG A 106 -7.80 0.69 -16.11
C ARG A 106 -9.03 0.11 -16.81
N LYS A 107 -9.22 -1.20 -16.69
CA LYS A 107 -10.37 -1.92 -17.24
C LYS A 107 -11.48 -2.12 -16.21
N GLY A 108 -11.22 -1.77 -14.94
CA GLY A 108 -12.17 -1.92 -13.83
C GLY A 108 -12.15 -3.31 -13.19
N ASP A 109 -11.03 -4.02 -13.29
CA ASP A 109 -10.85 -5.35 -12.72
C ASP A 109 -11.08 -5.32 -11.19
N GLY A 110 -11.62 -6.42 -10.66
CA GLY A 110 -11.98 -6.57 -9.25
C GLY A 110 -10.97 -7.38 -8.46
N ALA A 111 -9.72 -6.94 -8.47
CA ALA A 111 -8.64 -7.57 -7.71
C ALA A 111 -8.19 -6.64 -6.56
N GLN A 112 -7.30 -7.15 -5.70
CA GLN A 112 -6.75 -6.38 -4.59
C GLN A 112 -5.80 -5.27 -5.05
N GLU A 113 -4.99 -5.55 -6.08
CA GLU A 113 -4.11 -4.55 -6.72
C GLU A 113 -4.91 -3.49 -7.49
#